data_AF-A0A222VQQ0-F1
#
_entry.id   AF-A0A222VQQ0-F1
#
_cell.length_a   1.000
_cell.length_b   1.000
_cell.length_c   1.000
_cell.angle_alpha   90.00
_cell.angle_beta   90.00
_cell.angle_gamma   90.00
#
_symmetry.space_group_name_H-M   'P 1'
#
loop_
_entity.id
_entity.type
_entity.pdbx_description
1 polymer ?
#
loop_
_entity_poly.entity_id
_entity_poly.type
_entity_poly.pdbx_seq_one_letter_code
_entity_poly.pdbx_strand_id
1 'polypeptide(L)' 'MRATEIQLLVGDKVTYTAAQPTNHQEPREHGSVVATPVFDRYTTTWWVPVRPDGAAADTEPDWVSGRRIVEVESVP' A
#
# COMPACT_ATOMS: atom_id res chain seq x y z
N MET A 1 9.12 6.25 -12.40
CA MET A 1 8.57 6.98 -11.23
C MET A 1 8.99 6.23 -9.97
N ARG A 2 9.78 6.84 -9.08
CA ARG A 2 10.12 6.24 -7.78
C ARG A 2 9.05 6.70 -6.78
N ALA A 3 8.33 5.77 -6.17
CA ALA A 3 7.26 6.01 -5.18
C ALA A 3 7.72 6.72 -3.87
N THR A 4 8.95 7.25 -3.82
CA THR A 4 9.50 7.95 -2.65
C THR A 4 9.05 9.40 -2.49
N GLU A 5 8.36 9.99 -3.46
CA GLU A 5 7.87 11.38 -3.38
C GLU A 5 6.35 11.52 -3.31
N ILE A 6 5.59 10.42 -3.38
CA ILE A 6 4.14 10.50 -3.24
C ILE A 6 3.82 10.51 -1.74
N GLN A 7 3.32 11.64 -1.24
CA GLN A 7 2.72 11.69 0.10
C GLN A 7 1.44 10.88 0.07
N LEU A 8 1.45 9.73 0.73
CA LEU A 8 0.27 8.88 0.91
C LEU A 8 -0.56 9.38 2.09
N LEU A 9 -1.82 9.68 1.83
CA LEU A 9 -2.78 10.17 2.81
C LEU A 9 -3.81 9.09 3.15
N VAL A 10 -4.42 9.21 4.33
CA VAL A 10 -5.53 8.34 4.71
C VAL A 10 -6.70 8.59 3.76
N GLY A 11 -7.24 7.51 3.21
CA GLY A 11 -8.31 7.54 2.20
C GLY A 11 -7.81 7.35 0.77
N ASP A 12 -6.53 7.60 0.48
CA ASP A 12 -5.96 7.39 -0.85
C ASP A 12 -6.20 5.95 -1.32
N LYS A 13 -6.63 5.81 -2.57
CA LYS A 13 -6.74 4.51 -3.23
C LYS A 13 -5.38 4.13 -3.79
N VAL A 14 -4.98 2.89 -3.58
CA VAL A 14 -3.65 2.40 -3.97
C VAL A 14 -3.75 1.09 -4.73
N THR A 15 -2.92 0.96 -5.76
CA THR A 15 -2.63 -0.31 -6.43
C THR A 15 -1.24 -0.78 -5.98
N TYR A 16 -1.12 -2.02 -5.54
CA TYR A 16 0.13 -2.57 -5.05
C TYR A 16 0.36 -4.02 -5.49
N THR A 17 1.61 -4.50 -5.43
CA THR A 17 1.94 -5.88 -5.81
C THR A 17 1.75 -6.82 -4.62
N ALA A 18 1.26 -8.03 -4.86
CA ALA A 18 1.13 -9.09 -3.85
C ALA A 18 2.50 -9.55 -3.30
N ALA A 19 2.52 -10.17 -2.10
CA ALA A 19 3.77 -10.48 -1.39
C ALA A 19 4.54 -11.65 -1.99
N GLN A 20 3.88 -12.47 -2.81
CA GLN A 20 4.45 -13.67 -3.38
C GLN A 20 4.36 -13.61 -4.91
N PRO A 21 5.50 -13.57 -5.62
CA PRO A 21 5.51 -13.61 -7.07
C PRO A 21 5.19 -15.03 -7.53
N THR A 22 3.93 -15.30 -7.89
CA THR A 22 3.58 -16.48 -8.67
C THR A 22 3.75 -16.15 -10.15
N ASN A 23 4.86 -16.61 -10.75
CA ASN A 23 5.19 -16.63 -12.19
C ASN A 23 4.57 -15.56 -13.12
N HIS A 24 5.45 -14.77 -13.74
CA HIS A 24 5.28 -13.93 -14.93
C HIS A 24 4.34 -12.72 -14.90
N GLN A 25 3.52 -12.52 -13.87
CA GLN A 25 2.89 -11.22 -13.58
C GLN A 25 2.69 -11.12 -12.06
N GLU A 26 3.28 -10.11 -11.41
CA GLU A 26 2.97 -9.84 -10.01
C GLU A 26 1.48 -9.46 -9.91
N PRO A 27 0.65 -10.22 -9.19
CA PRO A 27 -0.77 -9.88 -9.03
C PRO A 27 -0.88 -8.47 -8.46
N ARG A 28 -1.70 -7.64 -9.10
CA ARG A 28 -2.03 -6.29 -8.63
C ARG A 28 -3.22 -6.41 -7.69
N GLU A 29 -3.04 -5.92 -6.48
CA GLU A 29 -4.08 -5.76 -5.49
C GLU A 29 -4.44 -4.28 -5.35
N HIS A 30 -5.67 -4.01 -4.91
CA HIS A 30 -6.21 -2.68 -4.76
C HIS A 30 -6.73 -2.50 -3.34
N GLY A 31 -6.62 -1.29 -2.82
CA GLY A 31 -7.10 -0.99 -1.48
C GLY A 31 -7.07 0.49 -1.17
N SER A 32 -7.27 0.80 0.11
CA SER A 32 -7.22 2.17 0.63
C SER A 32 -6.26 2.28 1.80
N VAL A 33 -5.54 3.40 1.88
CA VAL A 33 -4.71 3.72 3.05
C VAL A 33 -5.62 4.03 4.23
N VAL A 34 -5.50 3.28 5.32
CA VAL A 34 -6.40 3.41 6.49
C VAL A 34 -5.78 4.11 7.69
N ALA A 35 -4.46 4.32 7.69
CA ALA A 35 -3.75 5.07 8.71
C ALA A 35 -2.46 5.68 8.15
N THR A 36 -1.88 6.62 8.90
CA THR A 36 -0.65 7.31 8.49
C THR A 36 0.49 6.31 8.26
N PRO A 37 1.16 6.35 7.09
CA PRO A 37 2.33 5.54 6.84
C PRO A 37 3.43 5.73 7.90
N VAL A 38 4.12 4.64 8.24
CA VAL A 38 5.16 4.64 9.27
C VAL A 38 6.51 4.34 8.62
N PHE A 39 7.52 5.14 8.95
CA PHE A 39 8.89 4.87 8.55
C PHE A 39 9.58 3.97 9.59
N ASP A 40 9.90 2.74 9.19
CA ASP A 40 10.74 1.84 9.97
C ASP A 40 12.21 2.10 9.68
N ARG A 41 12.92 2.58 10.70
CA ARG A 41 14.34 2.93 10.64
C ARG A 41 15.25 1.72 10.56
N TYR A 42 14.83 0.56 11.08
CA TYR A 42 15.64 -0.65 11.08
C TYR A 42 15.71 -1.27 9.68
N THR A 43 14.61 -1.24 8.94
CA THR A 43 14.52 -1.75 7.56
C THR A 43 14.62 -0.66 6.49
N THR A 44 14.72 0.62 6.90
CA THR A 44 14.70 1.79 6.01
C THR A 44 13.51 1.73 5.03
N THR A 45 12.34 1.34 5.55
CA THR A 45 11.14 1.06 4.74
C THR A 45 9.96 1.85 5.27
N TRP A 46 9.24 2.49 4.34
CA TRP A 46 7.90 3.01 4.62
C TRP A 46 6.90 1.87 4.57
N TRP A 47 6.19 1.67 5.67
CA TRP A 47 5.10 0.71 5.78
C TRP A 47 3.77 1.45 5.74
N VAL A 48 2.91 0.99 4.83
CA VAL A 48 1.62 1.61 4.51
C VAL A 48 0.53 0.64 4.95
N PRO A 49 -0.30 1.00 5.93
CA PRO A 49 -1.44 0.18 6.34
C PRO A 49 -2.55 0.34 5.30
N VAL A 50 -2.80 -0.73 4.54
CA VAL A 50 -3.77 -0.77 3.45
C VAL A 50 -4.89 -1.71 3.84
N ARG A 51 -6.14 -1.28 3.65
CA ARG A 51 -7.29 -2.18 3.65
C ARG A 51 -7.55 -2.64 2.21
N PRO A 52 -7.44 -3.95 1.91
CA PRO A 52 -7.79 -4.47 0.60
C PRO A 52 -9.26 -4.17 0.26
N ASP A 53 -9.54 -3.89 -0.99
CA ASP A 53 -10.93 -3.70 -1.43
C ASP A 53 -11.76 -4.97 -1.14
N GLY A 54 -12.94 -4.78 -0.55
CA GLY A 54 -13.82 -5.88 -0.13
C GLY A 54 -13.55 -6.44 1.27
N ALA A 55 -12.46 -6.05 1.93
CA ALA A 55 -12.24 -6.38 3.35
C ALA A 55 -13.21 -5.61 4.26
N ALA A 56 -13.63 -6.24 5.36
CA ALA A 56 -14.53 -5.62 6.32
C ALA A 56 -13.83 -4.49 7.10
N ALA A 57 -14.62 -3.56 7.63
CA ALA A 57 -14.07 -2.37 8.30
C ALA A 57 -13.34 -2.67 9.62
N ASP A 58 -13.62 -3.83 10.22
CA ASP A 58 -13.00 -4.36 11.43
C ASP A 58 -11.84 -5.33 11.15
N THR A 59 -11.57 -5.65 9.88
CA THR A 59 -10.41 -6.46 9.49
C THR A 59 -9.12 -5.65 9.68
N GLU A 60 -8.11 -6.30 10.25
CA GLU A 60 -6.76 -5.75 10.40
C GLU A 60 -6.20 -5.38 9.01
N PRO A 61 -5.54 -4.21 8.85
CA PRO A 61 -4.96 -3.83 7.58
C PRO A 61 -3.73 -4.65 7.22
N ASP A 62 -3.50 -4.78 5.93
CA ASP A 62 -2.24 -5.29 5.39
C ASP A 62 -1.16 -4.23 5.49
N TRP A 63 0.03 -4.64 5.93
CA TRP A 63 1.21 -3.79 5.95
C TRP A 63 1.98 -3.92 4.64
N VAL A 64 1.76 -2.96 3.75
CA VAL A 64 2.36 -2.94 2.42
C VAL A 64 3.61 -2.06 2.43
N SER A 65 4.72 -2.57 1.90
CA SER A 65 5.91 -1.74 1.68
C SER A 65 5.60 -0.65 0.66
N GLY A 66 5.96 0.60 0.93
CA GLY A 66 5.80 1.71 -0.03
C GLY A 66 6.50 1.46 -1.37
N ARG A 67 7.48 0.55 -1.44
CA ARG A 67 8.12 0.14 -2.71
C ARG A 67 7.22 -0.75 -3.58
N ARG A 68 6.18 -1.35 -3.01
CA ARG A 68 5.22 -2.22 -3.69
C ARG A 68 3.98 -1.47 -4.16
N ILE A 69 3.79 -0.23 -3.71
CA ILE A 69 2.74 0.66 -4.24
C ILE A 69 3.20 1.18 -5.61
N VAL A 70 2.36 0.98 -6.60
CA VAL A 70 2.67 1.33 -8.00
C VAL A 70 1.77 2.42 -8.57
N GLU A 71 0.63 2.65 -7.95
CA GLU A 71 -0.32 3.69 -8.34
C GLU A 71 -1.03 4.22 -7.09
N VAL A 72 -1.36 5.50 -7.12
CA VAL A 72 -2.06 6.22 -6.07
C VAL A 72 -3.09 7.13 -6.71
N GLU A 73 -4.36 6.99 -6.32
CA GLU A 73 -5.41 7.95 -6.60
C GLU A 73 -5.74 8.67 -5.30
N SER A 74 -5.31 9.92 -5.22
CA SER A 74 -5.50 10.72 -4.01
C SER A 74 -6.96 11.13 -3.84
N VAL A 75 -7.40 11.16 -2.58
CA VAL A 75 -8.67 11.80 -2.25
C VAL A 75 -8.58 13.32 -2.49
N PRO A 76 -9.63 13.97 -3.03
CA PRO A 76 -9.67 15.41 -3.26
C PRO A 76 -9.49 16.26 -1.99
#